data_AF-A0AAU4AKL6-F1
#
_entry.id   AF-A0AAU4AKL6-F1
#
_cell.length_a   1.000
_cell.length_b   1.000
_cell.length_c   1.000
_cell.angle_alpha   90.00
_cell.angle_beta   90.00
_cell.angle_gamma   90.00
#
_symmetry.space_group_name_H-M   'P 1'
#
loop_
_entity.id
_entity.type
_entity.pdbx_description
1 polymer ?
#
loop_
_entity_poly.entity_id
_entity_poly.type
_entity_poly.pdbx_seq_one_letter_code
_entity_poly.pdbx_strand_id
1 'polypeptide(L)' 'MTGQRAWVGDHVKDANGHGVIVTDVRGGTTWVLRPVYGGTSSQWETDDPDALTVLRRRADRITDP' A
#
# COMPACT_ATOMS: atom_id res chain seq x y z
N MET A 1 -0.41 -16.85 11.03
CA MET A 1 0.15 -15.53 11.40
C MET A 1 -0.81 -14.48 10.88
N THR A 2 -1.63 -13.87 11.73
CA THR A 2 -2.50 -12.75 11.33
C THR A 2 -1.65 -11.49 11.22
N GLY A 3 -0.88 -11.37 10.13
CA GLY A 3 -0.23 -10.12 9.80
C GLY A 3 -1.33 -9.08 9.54
N GLN A 4 -1.27 -7.96 10.26
CA GLN A 4 -2.23 -6.87 10.07
C GLN A 4 -2.21 -6.44 8.60
N ARG A 5 -3.36 -6.48 7.91
CA ARG A 5 -3.48 -6.10 6.49
C ARG A 5 -2.87 -4.72 6.23
N ALA A 6 -2.41 -4.52 5.01
CA ALA A 6 -1.97 -3.21 4.54
C ALA A 6 -3.09 -2.17 4.75
N TRP A 7 -2.73 -0.95 5.15
CA TRP A 7 -3.71 0.12 5.38
C TRP A 7 -3.25 1.44 4.78
N VAL A 8 -4.17 2.41 4.71
CA VAL A 8 -3.91 3.74 4.16
C VAL A 8 -2.66 4.37 4.76
N GLY A 9 -1.76 4.79 3.88
CA GLY A 9 -0.48 5.38 4.19
C GLY A 9 0.66 4.38 4.35
N ASP A 10 0.41 3.07 4.37
CA ASP A 10 1.47 2.07 4.38
C ASP A 10 2.21 2.05 3.04
N HIS A 11 3.54 1.90 3.12
CA HIS A 11 4.36 1.55 1.97
C HIS A 11 4.39 0.03 1.88
N VAL A 12 3.92 -0.49 0.76
CA VAL A 12 3.79 -1.92 0.51
C VAL A 12 4.51 -2.30 -0.78
N LYS A 13 4.78 -3.59 -0.92
CA LYS A 13 5.23 -4.22 -2.15
C LYS A 13 4.04 -4.96 -2.76
N ASP A 14 3.75 -4.71 -4.04
CA ASP A 14 2.72 -5.44 -4.77
C ASP A 14 3.21 -6.83 -5.21
N ALA A 15 2.32 -7.63 -5.80
CA ALA A 15 2.63 -8.97 -6.31
C ALA A 15 3.70 -8.98 -7.42
N ASN A 16 3.85 -7.88 -8.16
CA ASN A 16 4.86 -7.72 -9.21
C ASN A 16 6.21 -7.26 -8.66
N GLY A 17 6.26 -6.94 -7.37
CA GLY A 17 7.44 -6.50 -6.66
C GLY A 17 7.68 -4.99 -6.66
N HIS A 18 6.72 -4.19 -7.12
CA HIS A 18 6.79 -2.74 -7.11
C HIS A 18 6.50 -2.17 -5.73
N GLY A 19 7.29 -1.16 -5.33
CA GLY A 19 7.03 -0.36 -4.13
C GLY A 19 5.93 0.67 -4.36
N VAL A 20 4.84 0.57 -3.61
CA VAL A 20 3.64 1.39 -3.73
C VAL A 20 3.15 1.85 -2.37
N ILE A 21 2.35 2.92 -2.35
CA ILE A 21 1.68 3.42 -1.14
C ILE A 21 0.20 3.13 -1.27
N VAL A 22 -0.42 2.60 -0.21
CA VAL A 22 -1.87 2.53 -0.11
C VAL A 22 -2.39 3.95 0.12
N THR A 23 -3.16 4.48 -0.80
CA THR A 23 -3.72 5.84 -0.70
C THR A 23 -5.14 5.85 -0.14
N ASP A 24 -5.88 4.76 -0.33
CA ASP A 24 -7.26 4.63 0.12
C ASP A 24 -7.64 3.15 0.30
N VAL A 25 -8.64 2.88 1.12
CA VAL A 25 -9.28 1.56 1.26
C VAL A 25 -10.79 1.73 1.18
N ARG A 26 -11.37 1.38 0.04
CA ARG A 26 -12.80 1.51 -0.24
C ARG A 26 -13.54 0.27 0.24
N GLY A 27 -14.58 0.49 1.04
CA GLY A 27 -15.45 -0.58 1.55
C GLY A 27 -14.75 -1.64 2.42
N GLY A 28 -13.48 -1.43 2.79
CA GLY A 28 -12.67 -2.44 3.48
C GLY A 28 -12.22 -3.61 2.60
N THR A 29 -12.50 -3.56 1.29
CA THR A 29 -12.27 -4.67 0.34
C THR A 29 -11.43 -4.28 -0.86
N THR A 30 -11.25 -2.99 -1.12
CA THR A 30 -10.50 -2.51 -2.29
C THR A 30 -9.44 -1.51 -1.86
N TRP A 31 -8.19 -1.78 -2.17
CA TRP A 31 -7.04 -0.93 -1.89
C TRP A 31 -6.69 -0.13 -3.13
N VAL A 32 -6.61 1.19 -2.98
CA VAL A 32 -6.10 2.08 -4.02
C VAL A 32 -4.61 2.27 -3.79
N LEU A 33 -3.83 2.03 -4.83
CA LEU A 33 -2.38 2.01 -4.79
C LEU A 33 -1.81 3.11 -5.68
N ARG A 34 -0.73 3.72 -5.21
CA ARG A 34 0.06 4.68 -5.97
C ARG A 34 1.53 4.26 -5.96
N PRO A 35 2.24 4.29 -7.09
CA PRO A 35 3.66 4.01 -7.14
C PRO A 35 4.45 5.06 -6.34
N VAL A 36 5.51 4.60 -5.66
CA VAL A 36 6.47 5.52 -5.00
C VAL A 36 7.27 6.29 -6.04
N TYR A 37 7.59 5.64 -7.16
CA TYR A 37 8.39 6.19 -8.26
C TYR A 37 7.64 6.09 -9.59
N GLY A 38 7.68 7.14 -10.40
CA GLY A 38 6.83 7.28 -11.59
C GLY A 38 5.58 8.11 -11.28
N GLY A 39 5.13 8.90 -12.26
CA GLY A 39 4.15 9.97 -12.06
C GLY A 39 2.88 9.57 -11.31
N THR A 40 2.33 10.53 -10.56
CA THR A 40 1.08 10.42 -9.76
C THR A 40 -0.16 9.97 -10.54
N SER A 41 -0.09 9.95 -11.86
CA SER A 41 -1.18 9.63 -12.78
C SER A 41 -1.50 8.14 -12.87
N SER A 42 -0.57 7.26 -12.48
CA SER A 42 -0.78 5.81 -12.53
C SER A 42 -1.20 5.30 -11.16
N GLN A 43 -2.46 5.52 -10.77
CA GLN A 43 -3.06 4.81 -9.63
C GLN A 43 -3.80 3.57 -10.13
N TRP A 44 -3.81 2.52 -9.32
CA TRP A 44 -4.57 1.31 -9.62
C TRP A 44 -5.18 0.71 -8.36
N GLU A 45 -6.14 -0.19 -8.56
CA GLU A 45 -6.90 -0.82 -7.49
C GLU A 45 -6.55 -2.30 -7.37
N THR A 46 -6.63 -2.84 -6.17
CA THR A 46 -6.57 -4.28 -5.91
C THR A 46 -7.59 -4.68 -4.85
N ASP A 47 -8.21 -5.82 -5.05
CA ASP A 47 -9.10 -6.51 -4.12
C ASP A 47 -8.43 -7.69 -3.41
N ASP A 48 -7.14 -7.94 -3.70
CA ASP A 48 -6.30 -8.92 -3.03
C ASP A 48 -5.31 -8.22 -2.09
N PRO A 49 -5.71 -7.91 -0.85
CA PRO A 49 -4.82 -7.33 0.14
C PRO A 49 -3.79 -8.31 0.69
N ASP A 50 -3.96 -9.61 0.49
CA ASP A 50 -3.03 -10.62 0.99
C ASP A 50 -1.83 -10.75 0.03
N ALA A 51 -1.97 -10.27 -1.20
CA ALA A 51 -0.87 -10.01 -2.13
C ALA A 51 -0.02 -8.77 -1.77
N LEU A 52 -0.46 -7.91 -0.83
CA LEU A 52 0.26 -6.71 -0.40
C LEU A 52 1.18 -6.99 0.78
N THR A 53 2.49 -6.90 0.55
CA THR A 53 3.48 -7.05 1.62
C THR A 53 3.83 -5.69 2.20
N VAL A 54 3.53 -5.44 3.47
CA VAL A 54 3.87 -4.17 4.12
C VAL A 54 5.39 -4.07 4.33
N LEU A 55 6.00 -3.07 3.69
CA LEU A 55 7.43 -2.76 3.80
C LEU A 55 7.69 -1.75 4.93
N ARG A 56 6.83 -0.74 5.06
CA ARG A 56 6.90 0.28 6.12
C ARG A 56 5.49 0.73 6.49
N ARG A 57 5.19 0.80 7.80
CA ARG A 57 3.91 1.31 8.27
C ARG A 57 3.84 2.83 8.13
N ARG A 58 2.62 3.37 8.04
CA ARG A 58 2.38 4.81 8.07
C ARG A 58 3.06 5.49 9.27
N ALA A 59 2.99 4.89 10.45
CA ALA A 59 3.58 5.44 11.67
C ALA A 59 5.10 5.62 11.54
N ASP A 60 5.80 4.56 11.11
CA ASP A 60 7.26 4.59 10.92
C ASP A 60 7.68 5.65 9.88
N ARG A 61 6.85 5.89 8.86
CA ARG A 61 7.14 6.88 7.81
C ARG A 61 6.97 8.34 8.28
N ILE A 62 6.17 8.59 9.32
CA ILE A 62 5.97 9.93 9.87
C ILE A 62 7.04 10.27 10.92
N THR A 63 7.60 9.25 11.56
CA THR A 63 8.54 9.42 12.68
C THR A 63 10.02 9.53 12.25
N ASP A 64 10.31 9.35 10.96
CA ASP A 64 11.65 9.45 10.36
C ASP A 64 11.71 10.72 9.47
N PRO A 65 12.20 11.87 9.99
CA PRO A 65 12.26 13.15 9.28
C PRO A 65 13.36 13.24 8.21
#